data_AF-E6SVF3-F1
#
_entry.id   AF-E6SVF3-F1
#
_cell.length_a   1.000
_cell.length_b   1.000
_cell.length_c   1.000
_cell.angle_alpha   90.00
_cell.angle_beta   90.00
_cell.angle_gamma   90.00
#
_symmetry.space_group_name_H-M   'P 1'
#
loop_
_entity.id
_entity.type
_entity.pdbx_description
1 polymer ?
#
loop_
_entity_poly.entity_id
_entity_poly.type
_entity_poly.pdbx_seq_one_letter_code
_entity_poly.pdbx_strand_id
1 'polypeptide(L)' 'MARPIKETPILFGEDARRFEERMKNPPKESPEERERRLRHYHVVMQWFENGKKYEDELRASKNS' A
#
# COMPACT_ATOMS: atom_id res chain seq x y z
N MET A 1 -17.86 -14.41 1.69
CA MET A 1 -16.91 -15.47 2.12
C MET A 1 -15.56 -15.16 1.53
N ALA A 2 -14.48 -15.23 2.30
CA ALA A 2 -13.13 -15.04 1.77
C ALA A 2 -12.85 -16.15 0.72
N ARG A 3 -12.27 -15.76 -0.41
CA ARG A 3 -11.84 -16.76 -1.40
C ARG A 3 -10.73 -17.61 -0.78
N PRO A 4 -10.66 -18.92 -1.05
CA PRO A 4 -9.56 -19.76 -0.56
C PRO A 4 -8.22 -19.16 -0.99
N ILE A 5 -7.31 -19.00 -0.03
CA ILE A 5 -5.94 -18.57 -0.30
C ILE A 5 -5.27 -19.76 -0.99
N LYS A 6 -4.81 -19.58 -2.22
CA LYS A 6 -4.02 -20.61 -2.92
C LYS A 6 -2.72 -20.86 -2.16
N GLU A 7 -2.24 -22.10 -2.18
CA GLU A 7 -0.95 -22.43 -1.59
C GLU A 7 0.16 -21.55 -2.19
N THR A 8 1.06 -21.07 -1.34
CA THR A 8 2.22 -20.30 -1.79
C THR A 8 3.09 -21.18 -2.67
N PRO A 9 3.40 -20.77 -3.91
CA PRO A 9 4.22 -21.56 -4.81
C PRO A 9 5.62 -21.74 -4.22
N ILE A 10 6.10 -22.98 -4.22
CA ILE A 10 7.47 -23.31 -3.80
C ILE A 10 8.41 -23.07 -4.99
N LEU A 11 9.44 -22.24 -4.78
CA LEU A 11 10.46 -21.98 -5.79
C LEU A 11 11.52 -23.09 -5.75
N PHE A 12 12.03 -23.48 -6.92
CA PHE A 12 13.07 -24.49 -7.06
C PHE A 12 14.23 -23.99 -7.93
N GLY A 13 15.38 -24.63 -7.81
CA GLY A 13 16.55 -24.39 -8.66
C GLY A 13 17.01 -22.93 -8.65
N GLU A 14 17.21 -22.39 -9.85
CA GLU A 14 17.73 -21.03 -10.05
C GLU A 14 16.82 -19.94 -9.46
N ASP A 15 15.50 -20.13 -9.52
CA ASP A 15 14.54 -19.17 -8.98
C ASP A 15 14.56 -19.12 -7.44
N ALA A 16 14.75 -20.28 -6.80
CA ALA A 16 14.94 -20.34 -5.35
C ALA A 16 16.20 -19.58 -4.93
N ARG A 17 17.32 -19.78 -5.66
CA ARG A 17 18.58 -19.08 -5.39
C ARG A 17 18.45 -17.56 -5.53
N ARG A 18 17.86 -17.08 -6.63
CA ARG A 18 17.63 -15.65 -6.88
C ARG A 18 16.75 -15.02 -5.82
N PHE A 19 15.72 -15.74 -5.38
CA PHE A 19 14.85 -15.29 -4.30
C PHE A 19 15.62 -15.16 -2.99
N GLU A 20 16.39 -16.18 -2.58
CA GLU A 20 17.21 -16.10 -1.38
C GLU A 20 18.24 -14.96 -1.42
N GLU A 21 18.93 -14.77 -2.55
CA GLU A 21 19.89 -13.69 -2.74
C GLU A 21 19.24 -12.31 -2.59
N ARG A 22 18.04 -12.13 -3.13
CA ARG A 22 17.25 -10.89 -3.00
C ARG A 22 16.73 -10.69 -1.57
N MET A 23 16.39 -11.76 -0.86
CA MET A 23 15.98 -11.67 0.55
C MET A 23 17.15 -11.31 1.47
N LYS A 24 18.35 -11.82 1.18
CA LYS A 24 19.59 -11.43 1.89
C LYS A 24 20.00 -9.99 1.59
N ASN A 25 19.70 -9.50 0.39
CA ASN A 25 20.00 -8.14 -0.07
C ASN A 25 18.71 -7.42 -0.48
N PRO A 26 17.85 -7.06 0.49
CA PRO A 26 16.60 -6.40 0.17
C PRO A 26 16.86 -5.09 -0.58
N PRO A 27 16.03 -4.74 -1.58
CA PRO A 27 16.14 -3.45 -2.25
C PRO A 27 16.10 -2.33 -1.21
N LYS A 28 17.15 -1.51 -1.21
CA LYS A 28 17.22 -0.33 -0.35
C LYS A 28 16.62 0.84 -1.11
N GLU A 29 15.63 1.48 -0.50
CA GLU A 29 15.10 2.74 -1.00
C GLU A 29 16.05 3.87 -0.62
N SER A 30 16.29 4.81 -1.55
CA SER A 30 17.06 6.01 -1.21
C SER A 30 16.25 6.92 -0.27
N PRO A 31 16.90 7.81 0.51
CA PRO A 31 16.19 8.78 1.32
C PRO A 31 15.21 9.65 0.50
N GLU A 32 15.59 10.03 -0.72
CA GLU A 32 14.78 10.85 -1.62
C GLU A 32 13.52 10.12 -2.12
N GLU A 33 13.65 8.84 -2.49
CA GLU A 33 12.54 7.99 -2.90
C GLU A 33 11.55 7.79 -1.75
N ARG A 34 12.09 7.58 -0.54
CA ARG A 34 11.29 7.45 0.68
C ARG A 34 10.47 8.70 0.96
N GLU A 35 11.10 9.86 0.89
CA GLU A 35 10.40 11.14 1.07
C GLU A 35 9.33 11.37 0.01
N ARG A 36 9.64 11.07 -1.26
CA ARG A 36 8.68 11.17 -2.36
C ARG A 36 7.47 10.28 -2.09
N ARG A 37 7.68 9.01 -1.74
CA ARG A 37 6.59 8.07 -1.41
C ARG A 37 5.74 8.60 -0.26
N LEU A 38 6.37 9.09 0.80
CA LEU A 38 5.66 9.64 1.95
C LEU A 38 4.84 10.88 1.57
N ARG A 39 5.40 11.83 0.79
CA ARG A 39 4.63 13.00 0.33
C ARG A 39 3.37 12.59 -0.44
N HIS A 40 3.50 11.67 -1.39
CA HIS A 40 2.34 11.18 -2.15
C HIS A 40 1.31 10.51 -1.25
N TYR A 41 1.75 9.67 -0.30
CA TYR A 41 0.87 9.03 0.67
C TYR A 41 0.05 10.06 1.47
N HIS A 42 0.71 11.09 2.02
CA HIS A 42 0.03 12.10 2.83
C HIS A 42 -0.99 12.91 2.01
N VAL A 43 -0.66 13.28 0.77
CA VAL A 43 -1.59 14.00 -0.12
C VAL A 43 -2.86 13.18 -0.36
N VAL A 44 -2.71 11.88 -0.66
CA VAL A 44 -3.85 10.99 -0.91
C VAL A 44 -4.71 10.82 0.36
N MET A 45 -4.08 10.66 1.53
CA MET A 45 -4.80 10.55 2.80
C MET A 45 -5.58 11.83 3.13
N GLN A 46 -4.97 13.00 2.92
CA GLN A 46 -5.65 14.29 3.10
C GLN A 46 -6.87 14.42 2.18
N TRP A 47 -6.79 13.97 0.93
CA TRP A 47 -7.93 13.96 0.02
C TRP A 47 -9.07 13.09 0.53
N PHE A 48 -8.78 11.88 1.03
CA PHE A 48 -9.79 11.01 1.61
C PHE A 48 -10.45 11.61 2.86
N GLU A 49 -9.66 12.20 3.75
CA GLU A 49 -10.17 12.86 4.95
C GLU A 49 -11.09 14.04 4.60
N ASN A 50 -10.68 14.87 3.65
CA ASN A 50 -11.47 16.01 3.19
C ASN A 50 -12.76 15.57 2.48
N GLY A 51 -12.69 14.53 1.64
CA GLY A 51 -13.86 13.94 1.00
C GLY A 51 -14.87 13.42 2.01
N LYS A 52 -14.40 12.71 3.04
CA LYS A 52 -15.27 12.22 4.12
C LYS A 52 -15.95 13.36 4.88
N LYS A 53 -15.20 14.41 5.23
CA LYS A 53 -15.76 15.60 5.90
C LYS A 53 -16.88 16.24 5.06
N TYR A 54 -16.65 16.42 3.76
CA TYR A 54 -17.65 16.97 2.85
C TYR A 54 -18.92 16.10 2.76
N GLU A 55 -18.77 14.77 2.70
CA GLU A 55 -19.92 13.86 2.71
C GLU A 55 -20.72 13.93 4.03
N ASP A 56 -20.02 14.00 5.16
CA ASP A 56 -20.65 14.11 6.48
C ASP A 56 -21.42 15.44 6.62
N GLU A 57 -20.86 16.56 6.14
CA GLU A 57 -21.52 17.87 6.08
C GLU A 57 -22.76 17.85 5.18
N LEU A 58 -22.67 17.25 3.99
CA LEU A 58 -23.82 17.10 3.09
C LEU A 58 -24.94 16.27 3.70
N ARG A 59 -24.60 15.21 4.45
CA ARG A 59 -25.59 14.39 5.17
C ARG A 59 -26.26 15.18 6.29
N ALA A 60 -25.49 15.96 7.06
CA ALA A 60 -26.02 16.81 8.11
C ALA A 60 -26.98 17.87 7.55
N SER A 61 -26.63 18.51 6.42
CA SER A 61 -27.49 19.50 5.77
C SER A 61 -28.77 18.92 5.16
N LYS A 62 -28.78 17.65 4.75
CA LYS A 62 -29.97 16.99 4.18
C LYS A 62 -30.96 16.47 5.22
N ASN A 63 -30.50 16.33 6.47
CA ASN A 63 -31.28 15.80 7.59
C ASN A 63 -31.74 16.90 8.57
N SER A 64 -31.43 18.17 8.29
CA SER A 64 -31.88 19.35 9.03
C SER A 64 -32.94 20.11 8.24
#